data_AF-A0ABC8TI59-F1
#
_entry.id   AF-A0ABC8TI59-F1
#
_cell.length_a   1.000
_cell.length_b   1.000
_cell.length_c   1.000
_cell.angle_alpha   90.00
_cell.angle_beta   90.00
_cell.angle_gamma   90.00
#
_symmetry.space_group_name_H-M   'P 1'
#
loop_
_entity.id
_entity.type
_entity.pdbx_description
1 polymer ?
#
loop_
_entity_poly.entity_id
_entity_poly.type
_entity_poly.pdbx_seq_one_letter_code
_entity_poly.pdbx_strand_id
1 'polypeptide(L)'
;MKVWALSFFVLILSCFLKVESNSSIYNVIDYGARGDGHIDDTKAFTKAWEAACSSSSSSSPTMHVPSEMTFMIQPLYFRGECDPKQINVEINGNIVGPKDPSDWTCYDGCREWIHFEHVDGLRVYGSGTINGQGQK
;
A
#
# COMPACT_ATOMS: atom_id res chain seq x y z
N MET A 1 -31.26 -39.58 39.20
CA MET A 1 -30.91 -39.96 37.81
C MET A 1 -32.08 -39.51 36.94
N LYS A 2 -32.02 -38.59 35.99
CA LYS A 2 -30.94 -38.12 35.10
C LYS A 2 -31.16 -36.61 34.87
N VAL A 3 -30.24 -35.75 35.34
CA VAL A 3 -30.17 -34.33 34.93
C VAL A 3 -28.96 -34.18 34.02
N TRP A 4 -28.99 -34.84 32.86
CA TRP A 4 -27.89 -34.82 31.90
C TRP A 4 -28.47 -34.67 30.50
N ALA A 5 -29.00 -33.48 30.19
CA ALA A 5 -29.39 -33.12 28.83
C ALA A 5 -29.23 -31.63 28.48
N LEU A 6 -28.72 -30.79 29.39
CA LEU A 6 -28.67 -29.33 29.16
C LEU A 6 -27.27 -28.71 29.33
N SER A 7 -26.22 -29.52 29.34
CA SER A 7 -24.84 -29.03 29.55
C SER A 7 -23.89 -29.43 28.42
N PHE A 8 -24.36 -29.38 27.17
CA PHE A 8 -23.50 -29.57 25.99
C PHE A 8 -23.77 -28.61 24.83
N PHE A 9 -24.73 -27.68 24.96
CA PHE A 9 -25.11 -26.76 23.89
C PHE A 9 -24.64 -25.31 24.11
N VAL A 10 -23.63 -25.08 24.96
CA VAL A 10 -23.05 -23.75 25.22
C VAL A 10 -21.51 -23.82 25.30
N LEU A 11 -20.87 -24.58 24.40
CA LEU A 11 -19.39 -24.68 24.36
C LEU A 11 -18.78 -24.53 22.96
N ILE A 12 -19.53 -24.05 21.97
CA ILE A 12 -18.99 -23.80 20.60
C ILE A 12 -19.46 -22.43 20.05
N LEU A 13 -19.43 -21.39 20.89
CA LEU A 13 -19.73 -20.03 20.40
C LEU A 13 -18.86 -18.94 21.04
N SER A 14 -17.59 -19.24 21.30
CA SER A 14 -16.64 -18.22 21.78
C SER A 14 -15.23 -18.51 21.29
N CYS A 15 -15.01 -18.41 19.98
CA CYS A 15 -13.77 -17.81 19.47
C CYS A 15 -13.88 -17.48 17.97
N PHE A 16 -14.72 -16.52 17.63
CA PHE A 16 -14.36 -15.60 16.55
C PHE A 16 -14.02 -14.27 17.21
N LEU A 17 -12.90 -14.23 17.92
CA LEU A 17 -12.20 -12.96 18.08
C LEU A 17 -11.74 -12.58 16.68
N LYS A 18 -12.58 -11.87 15.92
CA LYS A 18 -12.05 -11.02 14.85
C LYS A 18 -11.23 -9.98 15.60
N VAL A 19 -9.93 -10.21 15.71
CA VAL A 19 -8.98 -9.15 16.00
C VAL A 19 -9.08 -8.22 14.81
N GLU A 20 -9.96 -7.23 14.94
CA GLU A 20 -10.04 -6.13 14.01
C GLU A 20 -8.78 -5.30 14.27
N SER A 21 -7.69 -5.68 13.59
CA SER A 21 -6.51 -4.84 13.60
C SER A 21 -6.92 -3.58 12.84
N ASN A 22 -7.12 -2.48 13.55
CA ASN A 22 -7.14 -1.16 12.93
C ASN A 22 -5.75 -0.95 12.33
N SER A 23 -5.61 -1.37 11.07
CA SER A 23 -4.45 -1.07 10.23
C SER A 23 -4.52 0.40 9.89
N SER A 24 -3.46 1.13 10.20
CA SER A 24 -3.35 2.54 9.83
C SER A 24 -3.29 2.66 8.31
N ILE A 25 -4.21 3.46 7.74
CA ILE A 25 -4.28 3.74 6.31
C ILE A 25 -3.59 5.06 6.04
N TYR A 26 -2.65 5.04 5.10
CA TYR A 26 -1.86 6.17 4.63
C TYR A 26 -2.25 6.45 3.18
N ASN A 27 -3.35 7.17 2.98
CA ASN A 27 -3.88 7.46 1.65
C ASN A 27 -3.02 8.53 0.97
N VAL A 28 -2.53 8.26 -0.25
CA VAL A 28 -1.64 9.20 -0.98
C VAL A 28 -2.24 10.60 -1.18
N ILE A 29 -3.57 10.73 -1.20
CA ILE A 29 -4.27 12.02 -1.29
C ILE A 29 -4.03 12.88 -0.04
N ASP A 30 -3.97 12.27 1.14
CA ASP A 30 -3.70 12.97 2.41
C ASP A 30 -2.26 13.53 2.46
N TYR A 31 -1.40 13.03 1.57
CA TYR A 31 -0.01 13.47 1.41
C TYR A 31 0.19 14.43 0.22
N GLY A 32 -0.90 14.83 -0.44
CA GLY A 32 -0.93 15.85 -1.48
C GLY A 32 -0.94 15.32 -2.92
N ALA A 33 -1.22 14.04 -3.13
CA ALA A 33 -1.41 13.51 -4.48
C ALA A 33 -2.69 14.10 -5.09
N ARG A 34 -2.67 14.38 -6.40
CA ARG A 34 -3.79 14.94 -7.13
C ARG A 34 -4.61 13.89 -7.86
N GLY A 35 -3.97 12.86 -8.41
CA GLY A 35 -4.69 11.76 -9.05
C GLY A 35 -5.35 12.12 -10.39
N ASP A 36 -4.83 13.12 -11.11
CA ASP A 36 -5.34 13.55 -12.42
C ASP A 36 -4.60 12.96 -13.63
N GLY A 37 -3.57 12.15 -13.40
CA GLY A 37 -2.77 11.46 -14.42
C GLY A 37 -1.80 12.36 -15.18
N HIS A 38 -1.63 13.61 -14.74
CA HIS A 38 -0.81 14.61 -15.42
C HIS A 38 0.22 15.26 -14.49
N ILE A 39 -0.19 15.62 -13.28
CA ILE A 39 0.71 16.21 -12.29
C ILE A 39 1.56 15.10 -11.66
N ASP A 40 2.83 15.43 -11.43
CA ASP A 40 3.77 14.53 -10.76
C ASP A 40 3.40 14.35 -9.27
N ASP A 41 2.88 13.18 -8.95
CA ASP A 41 2.44 12.79 -7.61
C ASP A 41 3.55 12.07 -6.81
N THR A 42 4.76 11.94 -7.36
CA THR A 42 5.88 11.16 -6.76
C THR A 42 6.20 11.59 -5.34
N LYS A 43 6.18 12.89 -5.06
CA LYS A 43 6.47 13.42 -3.72
C LYS A 43 5.39 13.03 -2.70
N ALA A 44 4.12 12.95 -3.12
CA ALA A 44 3.04 12.52 -2.24
C ALA A 44 3.14 11.02 -1.93
N PHE A 45 3.44 10.20 -2.95
CA PHE A 45 3.69 8.77 -2.77
C PHE A 45 4.87 8.53 -1.82
N THR A 46 5.98 9.26 -1.99
CA THR A 46 7.15 9.15 -1.11
C THR A 46 6.79 9.44 0.34
N LYS A 47 6.07 10.54 0.61
CA LYS A 47 5.65 10.90 1.97
C LYS A 47 4.67 9.91 2.59
N ALA A 48 3.72 9.40 1.80
CA ALA A 48 2.75 8.40 2.27
C ALA A 48 3.47 7.10 2.66
N TRP A 49 4.44 6.68 1.85
CA TRP A 49 5.30 5.53 2.15
C TRP A 49 6.12 5.75 3.41
N GLU A 50 6.85 6.87 3.52
CA GLU A 50 7.67 7.19 4.69
C GLU A 50 6.83 7.15 5.98
N ALA A 51 5.64 7.74 5.97
CA ALA A 51 4.75 7.76 7.12
C ALA A 51 4.22 6.36 7.50
N ALA A 52 3.93 5.51 6.51
CA ALA A 52 3.54 4.13 6.75
C ALA A 52 4.70 3.29 7.29
N CYS A 53 5.89 3.45 6.70
CA CYS A 53 7.12 2.72 6.99
C CYS A 53 7.69 3.07 8.36
N SER A 54 7.55 4.32 8.83
CA SER A 54 7.98 4.76 10.17
C SER A 54 6.87 4.65 11.24
N SER A 55 5.79 3.91 10.96
CA SER A 55 4.69 3.81 11.90
C SER A 55 5.00 2.81 13.02
N SER A 56 4.84 3.23 14.27
CA SER A 56 5.04 2.35 15.44
C SER A 56 3.86 1.39 15.68
N SER A 57 3.12 1.08 14.63
CA SER A 57 1.88 0.31 14.67
C SER A 57 2.16 -1.17 14.97
N SER A 58 1.43 -1.74 15.93
CA SER A 58 1.41 -3.21 16.16
C SER A 58 0.68 -3.98 15.06
N SER A 59 -0.06 -3.29 14.18
CA SER A 59 -0.75 -3.84 13.00
C SER A 59 0.05 -3.55 11.72
N SER A 60 -0.30 -4.20 10.61
CA SER A 60 0.36 -3.98 9.31
C SER A 60 -0.21 -2.72 8.65
N PRO A 61 0.50 -1.57 8.62
CA PRO A 61 -0.01 -0.35 7.99
C PRO A 61 -0.17 -0.52 6.48
N THR A 62 -1.04 0.28 5.87
CA THR A 62 -1.35 0.24 4.44
C THR A 62 -1.15 1.61 3.81
N MET A 63 -0.21 1.74 2.87
CA MET A 63 -0.21 2.83 1.91
C MET A 63 -1.32 2.58 0.88
N HIS A 64 -2.25 3.50 0.74
CA HIS A 64 -3.45 3.31 -0.07
C HIS A 64 -3.49 4.26 -1.26
N VAL A 65 -3.70 3.69 -2.46
CA VAL A 65 -3.90 4.41 -3.72
C VAL A 65 -5.36 4.23 -4.14
N PRO A 66 -6.20 5.28 -4.03
CA PRO A 66 -7.65 5.15 -4.14
C PRO A 66 -8.12 4.89 -5.58
N SER A 67 -9.27 4.22 -5.70
CA SER A 67 -9.96 3.95 -6.97
C SER A 67 -10.42 5.21 -7.70
N GLU A 68 -10.75 5.07 -8.99
CA GLU A 68 -11.25 6.15 -9.87
C GLU A 68 -10.28 7.32 -10.12
N MET A 69 -9.03 7.19 -9.68
CA MET A 69 -7.98 8.20 -9.83
C MET A 69 -6.80 7.64 -10.61
N THR A 70 -6.03 8.53 -11.25
CA THR A 70 -4.82 8.18 -12.00
C THR A 70 -3.65 8.99 -11.49
N PHE A 71 -2.61 8.34 -11.02
CA PHE A 71 -1.46 8.99 -10.41
C PHE A 71 -0.27 8.87 -11.36
N MET A 72 0.20 10.00 -11.88
CA MET A 72 1.44 10.02 -12.66
C MET A 72 2.61 10.14 -11.68
N ILE A 73 3.51 9.15 -11.70
CA ILE A 73 4.69 9.17 -10.84
C ILE A 73 5.96 8.92 -11.67
N GLN A 74 6.98 9.69 -11.36
CA GLN A 74 8.36 9.52 -11.80
C GLN A 74 9.00 8.29 -11.15
N PRO A 75 10.18 7.86 -11.64
CA PRO A 75 10.96 6.84 -10.96
C PRO A 75 11.18 7.15 -9.47
N LEU A 76 10.87 6.19 -8.60
CA LEU A 76 10.99 6.36 -7.16
C LEU A 76 11.39 5.08 -6.43
N TYR A 77 11.99 5.29 -5.26
CA TYR A 77 12.46 4.26 -4.36
C TYR A 77 11.68 4.34 -3.06
N PHE A 78 10.92 3.29 -2.78
CA PHE A 78 10.32 3.03 -1.50
C PHE A 78 11.33 2.29 -0.63
N ARG A 79 12.09 3.06 0.16
CA ARG A 79 13.16 2.53 1.01
C ARG A 79 12.66 2.16 2.40
N GLY A 80 13.13 1.03 2.89
CA GLY A 80 13.17 0.71 4.31
C GLY A 80 14.55 1.01 4.93
N GLU A 81 14.94 0.38 6.03
CA GLU A 81 14.15 -0.58 6.83
C GLU A 81 12.90 0.08 7.44
N CYS A 82 11.78 -0.63 7.47
CA CYS A 82 10.53 -0.14 8.06
C CYS A 82 10.37 -0.64 9.51
N ASP A 83 9.79 0.19 10.38
CA ASP A 83 9.53 -0.17 11.78
C ASP A 83 8.50 -1.32 11.90
N PRO A 84 7.40 -1.36 11.11
CA PRO A 84 6.50 -2.51 11.06
C PRO A 84 7.14 -3.72 10.40
N LYS A 85 6.88 -4.91 10.95
CA LYS A 85 7.31 -6.20 10.36
C LYS A 85 6.61 -6.58 9.07
N GLN A 86 5.46 -5.97 8.79
CA GLN A 86 4.68 -6.19 7.57
C GLN A 86 4.05 -4.85 7.19
N ILE A 87 4.20 -4.46 5.94
CA ILE A 87 3.62 -3.25 5.36
C ILE A 87 2.87 -3.61 4.08
N ASN A 88 1.73 -2.96 3.88
CA ASN A 88 0.87 -3.18 2.73
C ASN A 88 0.91 -1.96 1.80
N VAL A 89 0.85 -2.22 0.50
CA VAL A 89 0.57 -1.24 -0.55
C VAL A 89 -0.67 -1.70 -1.28
N GLU A 90 -1.77 -0.98 -1.06
CA GLU A 90 -3.05 -1.27 -1.71
C GLU A 90 -3.28 -0.31 -2.87
N ILE A 91 -3.34 -0.85 -4.09
CA ILE A 91 -3.48 -0.10 -5.33
C ILE A 91 -4.84 -0.39 -5.93
N ASN A 92 -5.82 0.49 -5.66
CA ASN A 92 -7.14 0.42 -6.26
C ASN A 92 -7.32 1.42 -7.40
N GLY A 93 -6.49 2.46 -7.48
CA GLY A 93 -6.40 3.41 -8.59
C GLY A 93 -5.44 2.98 -9.71
N ASN A 94 -5.19 3.89 -10.64
CA ASN A 94 -4.22 3.69 -11.71
C ASN A 94 -2.92 4.41 -11.38
N ILE A 95 -1.79 3.75 -11.55
CA ILE A 95 -0.46 4.36 -11.49
C ILE A 95 0.11 4.35 -12.90
N VAL A 96 0.55 5.51 -13.37
CA VAL A 96 1.10 5.67 -14.72
C VAL A 96 2.48 6.30 -14.69
N GLY A 97 3.36 5.80 -15.55
CA GLY A 97 4.67 6.42 -15.77
C GLY A 97 4.55 7.65 -16.67
N PRO A 98 5.62 8.44 -16.79
CA PRO A 98 5.73 9.47 -17.83
C PRO A 98 5.53 8.83 -19.22
N LYS A 99 4.87 9.57 -20.12
CA LYS A 99 4.56 9.12 -21.49
C LYS A 99 5.81 8.88 -22.32
N ASP A 100 6.79 9.75 -22.16
CA ASP A 100 8.08 9.61 -22.83
C ASP A 100 9.13 9.16 -21.80
N PRO A 101 9.87 8.07 -22.05
CA PRO A 101 11.04 7.73 -21.24
C PRO A 101 12.04 8.88 -21.06
N SER A 102 12.10 9.86 -21.98
CA SER A 102 12.93 11.06 -21.81
C SER A 102 12.48 11.99 -20.68
N ASP A 103 11.21 11.89 -20.27
CA ASP A 103 10.64 12.69 -19.19
C ASP A 103 10.94 12.09 -17.80
N TRP A 104 11.62 10.94 -17.76
CA TRP A 104 12.03 10.31 -16.50
C TRP A 104 13.10 11.15 -15.81
N THR A 105 12.78 11.61 -14.60
CA THR A 105 13.72 12.35 -13.77
C THR A 105 14.51 11.40 -12.86
N CYS A 106 15.57 10.78 -13.39
CA CYS A 106 16.45 9.90 -12.61
C CYS A 106 17.90 10.41 -12.55
N TYR A 107 18.60 10.14 -11.43
CA TYR A 107 20.00 10.54 -11.23
C TYR A 107 21.03 9.53 -11.77
N ASP A 108 20.63 8.28 -12.05
CA ASP A 108 21.49 7.27 -12.68
C ASP A 108 20.66 6.21 -13.42
N GLY A 109 20.83 6.14 -14.75
CA GLY A 109 20.51 4.96 -15.56
C GLY A 109 19.05 4.56 -15.79
N CYS A 110 18.05 5.16 -15.12
CA CYS A 110 16.60 5.00 -15.36
C CYS A 110 16.15 3.55 -15.65
N ARG A 111 16.73 2.55 -14.95
CA ARG A 111 16.43 1.14 -15.23
C ARG A 111 15.15 0.65 -14.56
N GLU A 112 14.75 1.34 -13.50
CA GLU A 112 13.71 0.92 -12.58
C GLU A 112 12.77 2.10 -12.35
N TRP A 113 11.46 1.81 -12.36
CA TRP A 113 10.43 2.83 -12.18
C TRP A 113 9.92 2.87 -10.74
N ILE A 114 9.44 1.74 -10.22
CA ILE A 114 8.98 1.61 -8.84
C ILE A 114 9.84 0.56 -8.17
N HIS A 115 10.73 0.98 -7.28
CA HIS A 115 11.67 0.10 -6.61
C HIS A 115 11.39 0.06 -5.10
N PHE A 116 11.26 -1.14 -4.53
CA PHE A 116 11.18 -1.35 -3.09
C PHE A 116 12.53 -1.87 -2.59
N GLU A 117 13.21 -1.09 -1.75
CA GLU A 117 14.58 -1.35 -1.30
C GLU A 117 14.59 -1.64 0.21
N HIS A 118 15.21 -2.74 0.64
CA HIS A 118 15.36 -3.09 2.07
C HIS A 118 14.02 -3.14 2.84
N VAL A 119 12.99 -3.73 2.23
CA VAL A 119 11.65 -3.84 2.85
C VAL A 119 11.33 -5.30 3.16
N ASP A 120 11.11 -5.60 4.45
CA ASP A 120 10.62 -6.89 4.90
C ASP A 120 9.09 -6.94 4.99
N GLY A 121 8.50 -8.09 4.69
CA GLY A 121 7.06 -8.31 4.84
C GLY A 121 6.18 -7.45 3.92
N LEU A 122 6.72 -6.95 2.80
CA LEU A 122 5.96 -6.17 1.82
C LEU A 122 4.83 -7.00 1.18
N ARG A 123 3.62 -6.44 1.16
CA ARG A 123 2.50 -6.98 0.37
C ARG A 123 1.96 -5.91 -0.55
N VAL A 124 1.92 -6.20 -1.85
CA VAL A 124 1.32 -5.33 -2.86
C VAL A 124 0.09 -6.02 -3.42
N TYR A 125 -1.06 -5.37 -3.37
CA TYR A 125 -2.33 -5.90 -3.85
C TYR A 125 -3.29 -4.77 -4.23
N GLY A 126 -4.48 -5.11 -4.73
CA GLY A 126 -5.54 -4.17 -5.06
C GLY A 126 -6.14 -4.46 -6.44
N SER A 127 -7.21 -3.74 -6.78
CA SER A 127 -7.95 -3.91 -8.03
C SER A 127 -7.48 -2.99 -9.17
N GLY A 128 -6.52 -2.12 -8.88
CA GLY A 128 -6.05 -1.06 -9.76
C GLY A 128 -5.05 -1.52 -10.82
N THR A 129 -4.38 -0.55 -11.43
CA THR A 129 -3.40 -0.83 -12.50
C THR A 129 -2.07 -0.12 -12.28
N ILE A 130 -1.00 -0.73 -12.79
CA ILE A 130 0.32 -0.10 -12.90
C ILE A 130 0.71 -0.16 -14.38
N ASN A 131 0.89 1.00 -14.99
CA ASN A 131 1.16 1.13 -16.42
C ASN A 131 2.40 2.03 -16.64
N GLY A 132 3.54 1.42 -16.93
CA GLY A 132 4.80 2.14 -17.20
C GLY A 132 4.88 2.83 -18.56
N GLN A 133 3.84 2.72 -19.39
CA GLN A 133 3.71 3.39 -20.70
C GLN A 133 4.85 3.09 -21.70
N GLY A 134 5.51 1.93 -21.58
CA GLY A 134 6.51 1.48 -22.54
C GLY A 134 5.92 1.19 -23.94
N GLN A 135 6.72 1.39 -24.98
CA GLN A 135 6.37 1.03 -26.35
C GLN A 135 6.58 -0.47 -26.60
N LYS A 136 5.74 -1.06 -27.46
CA LYS A 136 5.84 -2.46 -27.91
C LYS A 136 6.77 -2.62 -29.09
#